data_AF-A0A246I4U9-F1
#
_entry.id   AF-A0A246I4U9-F1
#
_cell.length_a   1.000
_cell.length_b   1.000
_cell.length_c   1.000
_cell.angle_alpha   90.00
_cell.angle_beta   90.00
_cell.angle_gamma   90.00
#
_symmetry.space_group_name_H-M   'P 1'
#
loop_
_entity.id
_entity.type
_entity.pdbx_description
1 polymer ?
#
loop_
_entity_poly.entity_id
_entity_poly.type
_entity_poly.pdbx_seq_one_letter_code
_entity_poly.pdbx_strand_id
1 'polypeptide(L)'
;MRSSHGFRTAPIPSGWVQTGERWALWYNGRETASVTPDGGPGVRLWMEGQKMWQVKEVRAANVRQAKRYAERWCAARLYPDLPLRQAVARLTDSTPIQPEPPLPGLPPTREQQQQARRLAEAGAKEVERIKAALEPRKPPAETKPRARDARTKAWVRAGLQQMRRGV
;
A
#
# COMPACT_ATOMS: atom_id res chain seq x y z
N MET A 1 0.16 -6.85 -20.30
CA MET A 1 -1.10 -6.54 -19.61
C MET A 1 -0.78 -6.15 -18.17
N ARG A 2 -0.87 -4.86 -17.83
CA ARG A 2 -0.56 -4.36 -16.48
C ARG A 2 -1.88 -4.11 -15.76
N SER A 3 -2.21 -4.98 -14.82
CA SER A 3 -3.38 -4.84 -13.95
C SER A 3 -3.00 -3.98 -12.75
N SER A 4 -3.34 -2.69 -12.77
CA SER A 4 -3.16 -1.78 -11.65
C SER A 4 -4.27 -1.99 -10.60
N HIS A 5 -4.08 -2.96 -9.70
CA HIS A 5 -4.83 -3.00 -8.43
C HIS A 5 -4.13 -2.06 -7.44
N GLY A 6 -4.35 -0.76 -7.60
CA GLY A 6 -4.03 0.21 -6.57
C GLY A 6 -5.01 0.04 -5.41
N PHE A 7 -4.51 -0.47 -4.28
CA PHE A 7 -5.21 -0.50 -2.99
C PHE A 7 -5.72 0.91 -2.67
N ARG A 8 -7.03 1.14 -2.83
CA ARG A 8 -7.67 2.33 -2.26
C ARG A 8 -7.71 2.15 -0.74
N THR A 9 -6.77 2.80 -0.05
CA THR A 9 -6.75 2.91 1.43
C THR A 9 -7.79 3.89 1.97
N ALA A 10 -8.40 4.70 1.09
CA ALA A 10 -9.46 5.63 1.48
C ALA A 10 -10.81 4.90 1.55
N PRO A 11 -11.64 5.16 2.58
CA PRO A 11 -12.99 4.60 2.66
C PRO A 11 -13.76 4.95 1.38
N ILE A 12 -14.55 3.98 0.90
CA ILE A 12 -15.41 4.18 -0.27
C ILE A 12 -16.36 5.34 0.08
N PRO A 13 -16.33 6.45 -0.67
CA PRO A 13 -17.22 7.57 -0.39
C PRO A 13 -18.67 7.11 -0.51
N SER A 14 -19.51 7.52 0.45
CA SER A 14 -20.95 7.26 0.47
C SER A 14 -21.71 8.56 0.75
N GLY A 15 -22.82 8.75 0.05
CA GLY A 15 -23.61 9.98 0.14
C GLY A 15 -22.99 11.15 -0.63
N TRP A 16 -23.37 12.37 -0.25
CA TRP A 16 -22.91 13.58 -0.93
C TRP A 16 -21.49 13.95 -0.52
N VAL A 17 -20.59 14.03 -1.49
CA VAL A 17 -19.23 14.53 -1.33
C VAL A 17 -19.07 15.83 -2.11
N GLN A 18 -18.47 16.84 -1.48
CA GLN A 18 -18.14 18.10 -2.14
C GLN A 18 -16.68 18.06 -2.64
N THR A 19 -16.50 18.38 -3.93
CA THR A 19 -15.18 18.55 -4.54
C THR A 19 -15.15 19.90 -5.23
N GLY A 20 -14.56 20.89 -4.56
CA GLY A 20 -14.61 22.29 -5.01
C GLY A 20 -16.05 22.81 -5.07
N GLU A 21 -16.48 23.26 -6.25
CA GLU A 21 -17.84 23.76 -6.49
C GLU A 21 -18.83 22.65 -6.91
N ARG A 22 -18.34 21.44 -7.19
CA ARG A 22 -19.15 20.29 -7.59
C ARG A 22 -19.54 19.45 -6.38
N TRP A 23 -20.76 18.94 -6.42
CA TRP A 23 -21.23 17.91 -5.48
C TRP A 23 -21.46 16.61 -6.22
N ALA A 24 -20.97 15.50 -5.67
CA ALA A 24 -21.15 14.16 -6.22
C ALA A 24 -21.88 13.27 -5.20
N LEU A 25 -22.92 12.57 -5.63
CA LEU A 25 -23.60 11.54 -4.85
C LEU A 25 -22.97 10.19 -5.15
N TRP A 26 -22.31 9.61 -4.14
CA TRP A 26 -21.65 8.32 -4.25
C TRP A 26 -22.52 7.20 -3.69
N TYR A 27 -22.64 6.13 -4.47
CA TYR A 27 -23.32 4.91 -4.09
C TYR A 27 -22.50 3.70 -4.55
N ASN A 28 -22.20 2.79 -3.61
CA ASN A 28 -21.44 1.58 -3.88
C ASN A 28 -20.12 1.81 -4.66
N GLY A 29 -19.41 2.90 -4.32
CA GLY A 29 -18.15 3.28 -4.98
C GLY A 29 -18.28 3.89 -6.37
N ARG A 30 -19.49 4.22 -6.82
CA ARG A 30 -19.78 4.88 -8.08
C ARG A 30 -20.48 6.23 -7.87
N GLU A 31 -20.14 7.22 -8.67
CA GLU A 31 -20.91 8.46 -8.76
C GLU A 31 -22.23 8.20 -9.50
N THR A 32 -23.36 8.44 -8.82
CA THR A 32 -24.72 8.22 -9.37
C THR A 32 -25.47 9.52 -9.64
N ALA A 33 -25.02 10.64 -9.07
CA ALA A 33 -25.49 11.96 -9.44
C ALA A 33 -24.41 13.01 -9.21
N SER A 34 -24.46 14.10 -9.96
CA SER A 34 -23.53 15.22 -9.82
C SER A 34 -24.24 16.56 -10.00
N VAL A 35 -23.95 17.52 -9.13
CA VAL A 35 -24.40 18.90 -9.22
C VAL A 35 -23.20 19.77 -9.51
N THR A 36 -23.21 20.45 -10.65
CA THR A 36 -22.13 21.33 -11.09
C THR A 36 -22.69 22.73 -11.33
N PRO A 37 -21.96 23.80 -10.97
CA PRO A 37 -22.32 25.15 -11.39
C PRO A 37 -22.40 25.24 -12.91
N ASP A 38 -23.37 25.98 -13.44
CA ASP A 38 -23.59 26.08 -14.88
C ASP A 38 -23.26 27.49 -15.44
N GLY A 39 -22.41 28.24 -14.73
CA GLY A 39 -21.98 29.60 -15.09
C GLY A 39 -23.06 30.69 -14.96
N GLY A 40 -24.29 30.32 -14.58
CA GLY A 40 -25.42 31.24 -14.33
C GLY A 40 -25.98 31.12 -12.91
N PRO A 41 -27.15 31.72 -12.62
CA PRO A 41 -27.76 31.71 -11.28
C PRO A 41 -28.30 30.33 -10.84
N GLY A 42 -28.03 29.27 -11.60
CA GLY A 42 -28.52 27.91 -11.34
C GLY A 42 -27.42 26.87 -11.43
N VAL A 43 -27.82 25.62 -11.23
CA VAL A 43 -26.92 24.46 -11.25
C VAL A 43 -27.41 23.43 -12.27
N ARG A 44 -26.45 22.73 -12.85
CA ARG A 44 -26.67 21.57 -13.70
C ARG A 44 -26.59 20.31 -12.86
N LEU A 45 -27.55 19.43 -13.05
CA LEU A 45 -27.66 18.16 -12.36
C LEU A 45 -27.60 17.03 -13.39
N TRP A 46 -26.65 16.13 -13.22
CA TRP A 46 -26.58 14.86 -13.95
C TRP A 46 -26.90 13.72 -12.98
N MET A 47 -27.63 12.70 -13.44
CA MET A 47 -28.00 11.53 -12.64
C MET A 47 -28.00 10.26 -13.49
N GLU A 48 -27.66 9.14 -12.86
CA GLU A 48 -27.66 7.81 -13.46
C GLU A 48 -28.35 6.79 -12.54
N GLY A 49 -29.18 5.93 -13.14
CA GLY A 49 -29.87 4.83 -12.48
C GLY A 49 -29.11 3.50 -12.56
N GLN A 50 -29.82 2.40 -12.37
CA GLN A 50 -29.21 1.06 -12.38
C GLN A 50 -28.84 0.57 -13.79
N LYS A 51 -29.50 1.11 -14.83
CA LYS A 51 -29.33 0.69 -16.22
C LYS A 51 -28.67 1.79 -17.05
N MET A 52 -27.88 1.42 -18.06
CA MET A 52 -27.10 2.37 -18.88
C MET A 52 -27.94 3.43 -19.61
N TRP A 53 -29.21 3.16 -19.90
CA TRP A 53 -30.13 4.12 -20.54
C TRP A 53 -30.88 5.00 -19.53
N GLN A 54 -30.75 4.74 -18.23
CA GLN A 54 -31.33 5.57 -17.19
C GLN A 54 -30.35 6.69 -16.84
N VAL A 55 -30.10 7.58 -17.80
CA VAL A 55 -29.29 8.79 -17.59
C VAL A 55 -30.20 9.99 -17.77
N LYS A 56 -30.07 11.00 -16.90
CA LYS A 56 -30.86 12.22 -16.98
C LYS A 56 -30.03 13.44 -16.59
N GLU A 57 -30.15 14.49 -17.39
CA GLU A 57 -29.57 15.81 -17.11
C GLU A 57 -30.70 16.83 -16.95
N VAL A 58 -30.61 17.69 -15.92
CA VAL A 58 -31.64 18.67 -15.54
C VAL A 58 -30.97 19.94 -15.01
N ARG A 59 -31.63 21.09 -15.12
CA ARG A 59 -31.23 22.32 -14.41
C ARG A 59 -32.08 22.55 -13.17
N ALA A 60 -31.47 23.07 -12.11
CA ALA A 60 -32.16 23.49 -10.89
C ALA A 60 -31.73 24.89 -10.47
N ALA A 61 -32.60 25.60 -9.76
CA ALA A 61 -32.32 26.96 -9.31
C ALA A 61 -31.23 27.02 -8.22
N ASN A 62 -31.07 25.95 -7.44
CA ASN A 62 -30.05 25.89 -6.39
C ASN A 62 -29.61 24.45 -6.09
N VAL A 63 -28.47 24.32 -5.41
CA VAL A 63 -27.86 23.04 -5.01
C VAL A 63 -28.80 22.21 -4.14
N ARG A 64 -29.52 22.83 -3.20
CA ARG A 64 -30.40 22.12 -2.26
C ARG A 64 -31.54 21.41 -2.98
N GLN A 65 -32.15 22.09 -3.96
CA GLN A 65 -33.19 21.52 -4.81
C GLN A 65 -32.61 20.42 -5.70
N ALA A 66 -31.44 20.66 -6.31
CA ALA A 66 -30.76 19.67 -7.15
C ALA A 66 -30.47 18.38 -6.38
N LYS A 67 -29.91 18.47 -5.17
CA LYS A 67 -29.62 17.32 -4.32
C LYS A 67 -30.87 16.53 -3.96
N ARG A 68 -31.94 17.19 -3.49
CA ARG A 68 -33.20 16.51 -3.14
C ARG A 68 -33.84 15.81 -4.33
N TYR A 69 -33.79 16.45 -5.50
CA TYR A 69 -34.33 15.84 -6.72
C TYR A 69 -33.49 14.62 -7.13
N ALA A 70 -32.17 14.74 -7.11
CA ALA A 70 -31.25 13.64 -7.39
C ALA A 70 -31.44 12.45 -6.45
N GLU A 71 -31.48 12.69 -5.14
CA GLU A 71 -31.72 11.66 -4.13
C GLU A 71 -32.98 10.85 -4.45
N ARG A 72 -34.10 11.53 -4.69
CA ARG A 72 -35.38 10.86 -4.99
C ARG A 72 -35.34 10.12 -6.32
N TRP A 73 -34.75 10.73 -7.34
CA TRP A 73 -34.70 10.16 -8.69
C TRP A 73 -33.81 8.93 -8.75
N CYS A 74 -32.63 8.98 -8.11
CA CYS A 74 -31.68 7.88 -7.99
C CYS A 74 -32.24 6.79 -7.08
N ALA A 75 -32.80 7.13 -5.91
CA ALA A 75 -33.38 6.16 -4.98
C ALA A 75 -34.47 5.29 -5.64
N ALA A 76 -35.38 5.92 -6.40
CA ALA A 76 -36.45 5.20 -7.10
C ALA A 76 -35.94 4.23 -8.19
N ARG A 77 -34.68 4.37 -8.64
CA ARG A 77 -34.09 3.56 -9.73
C ARG A 77 -33.06 2.56 -9.23
N LEU A 78 -32.35 2.89 -8.15
CA LEU A 78 -31.35 2.03 -7.53
C LEU A 78 -31.98 1.03 -6.55
N TYR A 79 -33.13 1.38 -5.96
CA TYR A 79 -33.87 0.52 -5.03
C TYR A 79 -35.35 0.44 -5.44
N PRO A 80 -35.68 -0.22 -6.56
CA PRO A 80 -37.07 -0.31 -7.03
C PRO A 80 -38.00 -1.04 -6.06
N ASP A 81 -37.46 -1.97 -5.26
CA ASP A 81 -38.23 -2.81 -4.34
C ASP A 81 -38.46 -2.16 -2.96
N LEU A 82 -37.86 -0.99 -2.70
CA LEU A 82 -37.99 -0.31 -1.41
C LEU A 82 -38.92 0.91 -1.50
N PRO A 83 -39.69 1.22 -0.44
CA PRO A 83 -40.41 2.47 -0.35
C PRO A 83 -39.47 3.67 -0.49
N LEU A 84 -39.86 4.69 -1.26
CA LEU A 84 -38.98 5.81 -1.63
C LEU A 84 -38.29 6.47 -0.42
N ARG A 85 -39.00 6.59 0.72
CA ARG A 85 -38.42 7.14 1.95
C ARG A 85 -37.26 6.29 2.47
N GLN A 86 -37.40 4.96 2.48
CA GLN A 86 -36.35 4.04 2.90
C GLN A 86 -35.21 3.99 1.90
N ALA A 87 -35.54 4.02 0.60
CA ALA A 87 -34.55 4.05 -0.47
C ALA A 87 -33.67 5.31 -0.40
N VAL A 88 -34.27 6.49 -0.19
CA VAL A 88 -33.52 7.73 0.03
C VAL A 88 -32.66 7.62 1.28
N ALA A 89 -33.23 7.16 2.40
CA ALA A 89 -32.49 7.00 3.65
C ALA A 89 -31.25 6.12 3.46
N ARG A 90 -31.37 4.96 2.79
CA ARG A 90 -30.24 4.08 2.47
C ARG A 90 -29.23 4.71 1.52
N LEU A 91 -29.70 5.44 0.50
CA LEU A 91 -28.83 6.08 -0.48
C LEU A 91 -28.00 7.22 0.13
N THR A 92 -28.59 7.97 1.07
CA THR A 92 -27.92 9.09 1.77
C THR A 92 -27.26 8.67 3.07
N ASP A 93 -27.39 7.40 3.48
CA ASP A 93 -26.74 6.88 4.67
C ASP A 93 -25.22 6.88 4.42
N SER A 94 -24.56 7.89 4.99
CA SER A 94 -23.10 8.04 4.93
C SER A 94 -22.39 7.13 5.94
N THR A 95 -23.10 6.22 6.60
CA THR A 95 -22.45 5.17 7.41
C THR A 95 -21.48 4.42 6.50
N PRO A 96 -20.16 4.49 6.75
CA PRO A 96 -19.20 3.75 5.96
C PRO A 96 -19.60 2.28 6.00
N ILE A 97 -19.74 1.66 4.83
CA ILE A 97 -19.90 0.20 4.75
C ILE A 97 -18.63 -0.37 5.35
N GLN A 98 -18.68 -0.77 6.62
CA GLN A 98 -17.56 -1.44 7.24
C GLN A 98 -17.38 -2.73 6.45
N PRO A 99 -16.18 -2.97 5.88
CA PRO A 99 -15.91 -4.27 5.28
C PRO A 99 -16.16 -5.31 6.36
N GLU A 100 -16.87 -6.39 6.01
CA GLU A 100 -17.04 -7.52 6.93
C GLU A 100 -15.65 -7.89 7.46
N PRO A 101 -15.49 -8.04 8.80
CA PRO A 101 -14.23 -8.47 9.35
C PRO A 101 -13.82 -9.76 8.62
N PRO A 102 -12.54 -9.87 8.18
CA PRO A 102 -12.12 -11.03 7.42
C PRO A 102 -12.50 -12.28 8.21
N LEU A 103 -13.22 -13.19 7.54
CA LEU A 103 -13.63 -14.45 8.14
C LEU A 103 -12.39 -15.09 8.79
N PRO A 104 -12.52 -15.65 10.02
CA PRO A 104 -11.41 -16.35 10.65
C PRO A 104 -10.86 -17.36 9.65
N GLY A 105 -9.60 -17.17 9.26
CA GLY A 105 -8.98 -18.01 8.23
C GLY A 105 -9.10 -19.48 8.63
N LEU A 106 -9.48 -20.33 7.67
CA LEU A 106 -9.50 -21.77 7.89
C LEU A 106 -8.12 -22.20 8.41
N PRO A 107 -8.06 -23.11 9.40
CA PRO A 107 -6.78 -23.63 9.87
C PRO A 107 -6.00 -24.19 8.68
N PRO A 108 -4.69 -23.90 8.56
CA PRO A 108 -3.91 -24.27 7.39
C PRO A 108 -3.95 -25.77 7.19
N THR A 109 -4.22 -26.19 5.96
CA THR A 109 -4.31 -27.62 5.62
C THR A 109 -2.95 -28.30 5.82
N ARG A 110 -2.94 -29.62 6.03
CA ARG A 110 -1.69 -30.39 6.23
C ARG A 110 -0.68 -30.17 5.10
N GLU A 111 -1.17 -30.02 3.87
CA GLU A 111 -0.33 -29.72 2.69
C GLU A 111 0.30 -28.33 2.76
N GLN A 112 -0.45 -27.30 3.19
CA GLN A 112 0.09 -25.95 3.41
C GLN A 112 1.15 -25.95 4.51
N GLN A 113 0.95 -26.73 5.58
CA GLN A 113 1.95 -26.88 6.64
C GLN A 113 3.20 -27.60 6.14
N GLN A 114 3.07 -28.64 5.31
CA GLN A 114 4.20 -29.32 4.71
C GLN A 114 4.93 -28.43 3.69
N GLN A 115 4.22 -27.60 2.95
CA GLN A 115 4.84 -26.62 2.05
C GLN A 115 5.59 -25.53 2.82
N ALA A 116 5.01 -25.01 3.91
CA ALA A 116 5.68 -24.06 4.79
C ALA A 116 6.95 -24.66 5.44
N ARG A 117 6.90 -25.93 5.86
CA ARG A 117 8.08 -26.67 6.35
C ARG A 117 9.16 -26.81 5.29
N ARG A 118 8.80 -27.23 4.08
CA ARG A 118 9.74 -27.33 2.95
C ARG A 118 10.39 -25.98 2.61
N LEU A 119 9.61 -24.90 2.64
CA LEU A 119 10.12 -23.54 2.42
C LEU A 119 11.06 -23.08 3.54
N ALA A 120 10.75 -23.38 4.80
CA ALA A 120 11.62 -23.06 5.94
C ALA A 120 12.94 -23.85 5.90
N GLU A 121 12.89 -25.13 5.54
CA GLU A 121 14.07 -25.99 5.39
C GLU A 121 14.96 -25.55 4.22
N ALA A 122 14.36 -25.12 3.11
CA ALA A 122 15.10 -24.55 1.98
C ALA A 122 15.73 -23.19 2.35
N GLY A 123 14.99 -22.34 3.06
CA GLY A 123 15.47 -21.04 3.53
C GLY A 123 16.61 -21.15 4.55
N ALA A 124 16.58 -22.13 5.44
CA ALA A 124 17.63 -22.35 6.44
C ALA A 124 19.00 -22.66 5.80
N LYS A 125 19.02 -23.48 4.75
CA LYS A 125 20.25 -23.81 4.00
C LYS A 125 20.85 -22.60 3.27
N GLU A 126 20.00 -21.71 2.77
CA GLU A 126 20.44 -20.51 2.08
C GLU A 126 20.96 -19.45 3.06
N VAL A 127 20.31 -19.30 4.21
CA VAL A 127 20.77 -18.41 5.30
C VAL A 127 22.13 -18.87 5.84
N GLU A 128 22.37 -20.18 5.97
CA GLU A 128 23.66 -20.72 6.40
C GLU A 128 24.78 -20.43 5.38
N ARG A 129 24.49 -20.56 4.08
CA ARG A 129 25.44 -20.20 3.00
C ARG A 129 25.77 -18.71 3.00
N ILE A 130 24.76 -17.86 3.14
CA ILE A 130 24.94 -16.40 3.20
C ILE A 130 25.76 -16.04 4.44
N LYS A 131 25.48 -16.66 5.58
CA LYS A 131 26.26 -16.44 6.81
C LYS A 131 27.71 -16.87 6.66
N ALA A 132 27.97 -18.03 6.04
CA ALA A 132 29.33 -18.51 5.76
C ALA A 132 30.09 -17.62 4.76
N ALA A 133 29.40 -17.05 3.76
CA ALA A 133 29.99 -16.13 2.80
C ALA A 133 30.26 -14.74 3.40
N LEU A 134 29.51 -14.36 4.43
CA LEU A 134 29.65 -13.10 5.16
C LEU A 134 30.54 -13.21 6.42
N GLU A 135 31.04 -14.40 6.77
CA GLU A 135 32.03 -14.52 7.84
C GLU A 135 33.30 -13.75 7.45
N PRO A 136 33.78 -12.81 8.29
CA PRO A 136 34.97 -12.03 7.99
C PRO A 136 36.17 -12.97 7.81
N ARG A 137 36.81 -12.89 6.64
CA ARG A 137 38.03 -13.62 6.30
C ARG A 137 39.06 -13.45 7.41
N LYS A 138 39.33 -14.52 8.18
CA LYS A 138 40.42 -14.56 9.17
C LYS A 138 41.72 -14.09 8.50
N PRO A 139 42.44 -13.10 9.05
CA PRO A 139 43.78 -12.81 8.56
C PRO A 139 44.66 -14.04 8.76
N PRO A 140 45.52 -14.40 7.78
CA PRO A 140 46.41 -15.54 7.92
C PRO A 140 47.31 -15.35 9.14
N ALA A 141 47.42 -16.39 9.95
CA ALA A 141 48.26 -16.41 11.14
C ALA A 141 49.68 -15.94 10.79
N GLU A 142 50.20 -14.97 11.54
CA GLU A 142 51.57 -14.49 11.44
C GLU A 142 52.53 -15.68 11.52
N THR A 143 53.11 -16.06 10.38
CA THR A 143 54.31 -16.88 10.35
C THR A 143 55.43 -16.07 10.99
N LYS A 144 55.78 -16.42 12.24
CA LYS A 144 56.95 -15.92 12.97
C LYS A 144 58.15 -15.75 12.02
N PRO A 145 58.89 -14.61 12.06
CA PRO A 145 60.08 -14.48 11.26
C PRO A 145 61.15 -15.47 11.73
N ARG A 146 61.66 -16.21 10.75
CA ARG A 146 62.74 -17.19 10.80
C ARG A 146 63.97 -16.59 11.51
N ALA A 147 64.67 -17.39 12.32
CA ALA A 147 65.80 -17.03 13.19
C ALA A 147 67.09 -16.52 12.48
N ARG A 148 66.97 -15.76 11.40
CA ARG A 148 68.09 -15.16 10.65
C ARG A 148 68.48 -13.77 11.19
N ASP A 149 67.59 -13.10 11.91
CA ASP A 149 67.80 -11.73 12.41
C ASP A 149 68.69 -11.62 13.65
N ALA A 150 68.88 -12.70 14.42
CA ALA A 150 69.75 -12.67 15.59
C ALA A 150 71.24 -12.53 15.21
N ARG A 151 71.65 -13.22 14.13
CA ARG A 151 73.04 -13.16 13.63
C ARG A 151 73.32 -11.79 12.99
N THR A 152 72.38 -11.25 12.23
CA THR A 152 72.49 -9.92 11.62
C THR A 152 72.55 -8.82 12.67
N LYS A 153 71.73 -8.88 13.73
CA LYS A 153 71.80 -7.92 14.86
C LYS A 153 73.12 -8.00 15.63
N ALA A 154 73.70 -9.19 15.78
CA ALA A 154 74.99 -9.35 16.46
C ALA A 154 76.14 -8.72 15.65
N TRP A 155 76.18 -8.92 14.33
CA TRP A 155 77.16 -8.29 13.44
C TRP A 155 77.03 -6.75 13.41
N VAL A 156 75.82 -6.22 13.37
CA VAL A 156 75.58 -4.76 13.41
C VAL A 156 76.04 -4.17 14.74
N ARG A 157 75.80 -4.85 15.88
CA ARG A 157 76.31 -4.40 17.19
C ARG A 157 77.84 -4.46 17.28
N ALA A 158 78.47 -5.50 16.72
CA ALA A 158 79.92 -5.63 16.70
C ALA A 158 80.58 -4.54 15.84
N GLY A 159 80.05 -4.26 14.64
CA GLY A 159 80.55 -3.18 13.78
C GLY A 159 80.41 -1.79 14.41
N LEU A 160 79.32 -1.55 15.15
CA LEU A 160 79.10 -0.28 15.84
C LEU A 160 80.05 -0.09 17.05
N GLN A 161 80.43 -1.17 17.74
CA GLN A 161 81.45 -1.11 18.82
C GLN A 161 82.86 -0.88 18.28
N GLN A 162 83.18 -1.43 17.10
CA GLN A 162 84.48 -1.25 16.46
C GLN A 162 84.69 0.20 15.96
N MET A 163 83.65 0.85 15.45
CA MET A 163 83.69 2.28 15.08
C MET A 163 83.76 3.23 16.29
N ARG A 164 83.25 2.83 17.47
CA ARG A 164 83.29 3.65 18.70
C ARG A 164 84.61 3.58 19.47
N ARG A 165 85.54 2.69 19.09
CA ARG A 165 86.87 2.55 19.70
C ARG A 165 88.02 3.04 18.81
N GLY A 166 87.71 3.69 17.68
CA GLY A 166 88.69 4.29 16.77
C GLY A 166 88.49 5.80 16.64
N VAL A 167 88.84 6.54 17.71
CA VAL A 167 89.31 7.94 17.70
C VAL A 167 90.41 8.03 18.75
#